data_AF-A0A376J9T3-F1
#
_entry.id   AF-A0A376J9T3-F1
#
_cell.length_a   1.000
_cell.length_b   1.000
_cell.length_c   1.000
_cell.angle_alpha   90.00
_cell.angle_beta   90.00
_cell.angle_gamma   90.00
#
_symmetry.space_group_name_H-M   'P 1'
#
loop_
_entity.id
_entity.type
_entity.pdbx_description
1 polymer ?
#
loop_
_entity_poly.entity_id
_entity_poly.type
_entity_poly.pdbx_seq_one_letter_code
_entity_poly.pdbx_strand_id
1 'polypeptide(L)' 'MRYNPVTKGWRLVMRVKVKDAKKTTEMRAALVNADQTLSETWSYQLPANE' A
#
# COMPACT_ATOMS: atom_id res chain seq x y z
N MET A 1 -2.93 4.97 8.93
CA MET A 1 -1.51 5.37 8.77
C MET A 1 -0.97 5.82 10.12
N ARG A 2 0.33 5.68 10.37
CA ARG A 2 0.93 6.13 11.64
C ARG A 2 2.21 6.91 11.39
N TYR A 3 2.40 8.03 12.09
CA TYR A 3 3.67 8.73 12.08
C TYR A 3 4.75 7.87 12.74
N ASN A 4 5.96 7.85 12.14
CA ASN A 4 7.12 7.18 12.68
C ASN A 4 8.16 8.24 13.09
N PRO A 5 8.39 8.46 14.39
CA PRO A 5 9.31 9.50 14.86
C PRO A 5 10.77 9.21 14.51
N VAL A 6 11.15 7.95 14.34
CA VAL A 6 12.55 7.54 14.06
C VAL A 6 12.96 7.96 12.64
N THR A 7 12.10 7.69 11.66
CA THR A 7 12.37 8.05 10.25
C THR A 7 11.78 9.40 9.86
N LYS A 8 11.07 10.07 10.79
CA LYS A 8 10.33 11.33 10.56
C LYS A 8 9.36 11.25 9.37
N GLY A 9 8.75 10.09 9.16
CA GLY A 9 7.88 9.82 8.02
C GLY A 9 6.59 9.13 8.41
N TRP A 10 5.73 8.86 7.43
CA TRP A 10 4.48 8.14 7.63
C TRP A 10 4.61 6.68 7.25
N ARG A 11 4.12 5.78 8.10
CA ARG A 11 4.05 4.34 7.83
C ARG A 11 2.62 3.93 7.47
N LEU A 12 2.50 3.35 6.27
CA LEU A 12 1.33 2.63 5.82
C LEU A 12 1.43 1.16 6.27
N VAL A 13 0.32 0.59 6.73
CA VAL A 13 0.14 -0.85 6.91
C VAL A 13 -1.16 -1.20 6.23
N MET A 14 -1.10 -2.07 5.22
CA MET A 14 -2.26 -2.52 4.47
C MET A 14 -2.46 -4.01 4.72
N ARG A 15 -3.70 -4.41 5.04
CA ARG A 15 -4.10 -5.80 5.17
C ARG A 15 -5.23 -6.05 4.18
N VAL A 16 -5.01 -6.98 3.26
CA VAL A 16 -6.01 -7.36 2.25
C VAL A 16 -6.49 -8.78 2.48
N LYS A 17 -7.75 -9.04 2.13
CA LYS A 17 -8.31 -10.38 2.02
C LYS A 17 -8.43 -10.72 0.54
N VAL A 18 -7.58 -11.63 0.06
CA VAL A 18 -7.61 -12.10 -1.33
C VAL A 18 -8.91 -12.89 -1.55
N LYS A 19 -9.67 -12.54 -2.60
CA LYS A 19 -10.94 -13.20 -2.92
C LYS A 19 -10.75 -14.54 -3.64
N ASP A 20 -9.77 -14.59 -4.54
CA ASP A 20 -9.42 -15.77 -5.32
C ASP A 20 -7.90 -15.89 -5.36
N ALA A 21 -7.35 -16.86 -4.63
CA ALA A 21 -5.91 -17.09 -4.56
C ALA A 21 -5.34 -17.55 -5.91
N LYS A 22 -6.15 -18.07 -6.83
CA LYS A 22 -5.69 -18.51 -8.16
C LYS A 22 -5.49 -17.36 -9.14
N LYS A 23 -5.84 -16.13 -8.75
CA LYS A 23 -5.70 -14.93 -9.57
C LYS A 23 -4.72 -13.98 -8.94
N THR A 24 -3.92 -13.35 -9.79
CA THR A 24 -3.05 -12.25 -9.42
C THR A 24 -3.88 -11.10 -8.83
N THR A 25 -3.41 -10.55 -7.71
CA THR A 25 -4.01 -9.37 -7.08
C THR A 25 -3.04 -8.19 -7.14
N GLU A 26 -3.41 -7.15 -7.87
CA GLU A 26 -2.66 -5.88 -7.89
C GLU A 26 -3.13 -4.95 -6.76
N MET A 27 -2.17 -4.26 -6.15
CA MET A 27 -2.38 -3.31 -5.07
C MET A 27 -1.58 -2.05 -5.37
N ARG A 28 -2.25 -0.89 -5.28
CA ARG A 28 -1.62 0.42 -5.44
C ARG A 28 -1.98 1.31 -4.28
N ALA A 29 -1.01 2.02 -3.73
CA ALA A 29 -1.21 2.95 -2.64
C ALA A 29 -0.27 4.16 -2.78
N ALA A 30 -0.77 5.33 -2.43
CA ALA A 30 0.02 6.55 -2.30
C ALA A 30 -0.43 7.30 -1.04
N LEU A 31 0.49 8.02 -0.41
CA LEU A 31 0.16 8.95 0.66
C LEU A 31 -0.35 10.24 0.02
N VAL A 32 -1.51 10.70 0.45
CA VAL A 32 -2.13 11.96 0.02
C VAL A 32 -2.52 12.78 1.25
N ASN A 33 -2.47 14.10 1.11
CA ASN A 33 -2.98 15.04 2.10
C ASN A 33 -3.84 16.07 1.39
N ALA A 34 -5.16 15.98 1.60
CA ALA A 34 -6.15 16.72 0.82
C ALA A 34 -5.87 16.56 -0.69
N ASP A 35 -5.57 17.66 -1.37
CA ASP A 35 -5.34 17.70 -2.82
C ASP A 35 -3.87 17.46 -3.22
N GLN A 36 -2.97 17.24 -2.25
CA GLN A 36 -1.54 17.04 -2.51
C GLN A 36 -1.11 15.58 -2.38
N THR A 37 -0.52 15.04 -3.43
CA THR A 37 0.18 13.75 -3.39
C THR A 37 1.53 13.91 -2.69
N LEU A 38 1.73 13.14 -1.61
CA LEU A 38 2.91 13.23 -0.73
C LEU A 38 3.97 12.16 -1.00
N SER A 39 3.61 11.08 -1.70
CA SER A 39 4.54 10.00 -2.03
C SER A 39 4.36 9.54 -3.48
N GLU A 40 5.37 8.85 -3.98
CA GLU A 40 5.20 7.98 -5.14
C GLU A 40 4.07 6.95 -4.92
N THR A 41 3.57 6.39 -6.03
CA THR A 41 2.61 5.30 -5.96
C THR A 41 3.37 4.00 -5.75
N TRP A 42 3.23 3.43 -4.57
CA TRP A 42 3.64 2.06 -4.30
C TRP A 42 2.73 1.13 -5.11
N SER A 43 3.31 0.34 -6.01
CA SER A 43 2.61 -0.66 -6.82
C SER A 43 3.18 -2.03 -6.49
N TYR A 44 2.32 -2.92 -6.03
CA TYR A 44 2.69 -4.29 -5.69
C TYR A 44 1.70 -5.26 -6.32
N GLN A 45 2.24 -6.34 -6.85
CA GLN A 45 1.46 -7.42 -7.42
C GLN A 45 1.68 -8.67 -6.57
N LEU A 46 0.62 -9.19 -5.98
CA LEU A 46 0.61 -10.50 -5.35
C LEU A 46 0.35 -11.54 -6.47
N PRO A 47 1.31 -12.39 -6.83
CA PRO A 47 1.12 -13.45 -7.80
C PRO A 47 0.01 -14.42 -7.40
N ALA A 48 -0.50 -15.15 -8.39
CA ALA A 48 -1.44 -16.24 -8.13
C ALA A 48 -0.75 -17.39 -7.38
N ASN A 49 -1.49 -17.99 -6.45
CA ASN A 49 -1.12 -19.16 -5.65
C ASN A 49 0.06 -18.95 -4.68
N GLU A 50 0.25 -17.72 -4.21
CA GLU A 50 1.18 -17.38 -3.12
C GLU A 50 0.57 -17.59 -1.72
#